data_AF-A0A495ZKY0-F1
#
_entry.id   AF-A0A495ZKY0-F1
#
_cell.length_a   1.000
_cell.length_b   1.000
_cell.length_c   1.000
_cell.angle_alpha   90.00
_cell.angle_beta   90.00
_cell.angle_gamma   90.00
#
_symmetry.space_group_name_H-M   'P 1'
#
loop_
_entity.id
_entity.type
_entity.pdbx_description
1 polymer ?
#
loop_
_entity_poly.entity_id
_entity_poly.type
_entity_poly.pdbx_seq_one_letter_code
_entity_poly.pdbx_strand_id
1 'polypeptide(L)'
;MKLSPDKEYLAYTVANPERKSISLPRTAGASSFLPTGALKNHYNSEIWVTHISTRESHILTSDVGGNWAPQWSPDGRYVAFYSDRTGTPQLWVWDMIENKQRRISEKPISAIYGFEVPMWTSDGKHLITKLRPEGEDYFKVNAPDSDKQAISVWETGTDAQADASQKAQRPG
;
A
#
# COMPACT_ATOMS: atom_id res chain seq x y z
N MET A 1 -5.58 -12.15 -2.11
CA MET A 1 -4.61 -13.11 -1.53
C MET A 1 -3.52 -13.42 -2.55
N LYS A 2 -2.32 -13.78 -2.11
CA LYS A 2 -1.15 -14.10 -2.93
C LYS A 2 -0.23 -15.12 -2.25
N LEU A 3 0.19 -16.13 -3.01
CA LEU A 3 1.24 -17.06 -2.59
C LEU A 3 2.61 -16.41 -2.74
N SER A 4 3.50 -16.75 -1.82
CA SER A 4 4.95 -16.53 -1.93
C SER A 4 5.53 -17.31 -3.12
N PRO A 5 6.68 -16.88 -3.67
CA PRO A 5 7.31 -17.54 -4.81
C PRO A 5 7.66 -19.02 -4.56
N ASP A 6 8.11 -19.35 -3.34
CA ASP A 6 8.42 -20.71 -2.89
C ASP A 6 7.17 -21.53 -2.52
N LYS A 7 6.01 -20.87 -2.38
CA LYS A 7 4.71 -21.44 -2.00
C LYS A 7 4.66 -21.94 -0.55
N GLU A 8 5.53 -21.45 0.32
CA GLU A 8 5.50 -21.79 1.75
C GLU A 8 4.57 -20.86 2.54
N TYR A 9 4.36 -19.64 2.05
CA TYR A 9 3.54 -18.61 2.69
C TYR A 9 2.38 -18.10 1.81
N LEU A 10 1.26 -17.79 2.45
CA LEU A 10 0.11 -17.11 1.86
C LEU A 10 -0.08 -15.74 2.51
N ALA A 11 -0.04 -14.67 1.73
CA ALA A 11 -0.42 -13.33 2.16
C ALA A 11 -1.87 -13.02 1.74
N TYR A 12 -2.70 -12.55 2.67
CA TYR A 12 -4.11 -12.31 2.41
C TYR A 12 -4.66 -11.17 3.26
N THR A 13 -5.81 -10.65 2.83
CA THR A 13 -6.48 -9.53 3.49
C THR A 13 -7.64 -10.05 4.32
N VAL A 14 -7.73 -9.61 5.56
CA VAL A 14 -8.78 -9.97 6.52
C VAL A 14 -9.45 -8.70 7.03
N ALA A 15 -10.78 -8.70 7.13
CA ALA A 15 -11.49 -7.63 7.82
C ALA A 15 -11.40 -7.85 9.34
N ASN A 16 -10.89 -6.86 10.07
CA ASN A 16 -10.85 -6.86 11.52
C ASN A 16 -11.86 -5.83 12.07
N PRO A 17 -13.04 -6.25 12.58
CA PRO A 17 -14.08 -5.32 13.03
C PRO A 17 -13.66 -4.45 14.21
N GLU A 18 -12.65 -4.85 14.99
CA GLU A 18 -12.16 -4.12 16.17
C GLU A 18 -11.15 -3.00 15.81
N ARG A 19 -10.76 -2.88 14.53
CA ARG A 19 -9.73 -1.93 14.10
C ARG A 19 -10.25 -0.48 14.08
N LYS A 20 -9.52 0.42 14.75
CA LYS A 20 -9.83 1.86 14.76
C LYS A 20 -9.38 2.50 13.44
N SER A 21 -10.34 2.92 12.62
CA SER A 21 -10.10 3.73 11.42
C SER A 21 -9.87 5.20 11.77
N ILE A 22 -9.09 5.94 10.96
CA ILE A 22 -8.77 7.36 11.19
C ILE A 22 -10.02 8.24 11.18
N SER A 23 -11.12 7.83 10.56
CA SER A 23 -12.44 8.44 10.77
C SER A 23 -13.48 7.75 9.88
N LEU A 24 -14.52 7.16 10.47
CA LEU A 24 -15.83 7.19 9.83
C LEU A 24 -16.59 8.33 10.50
N PRO A 25 -16.87 9.45 9.82
CA PRO A 25 -17.96 10.30 10.26
C PRO A 25 -19.20 9.42 10.36
N ARG A 26 -19.89 9.46 11.50
CA ARG A 26 -21.17 8.75 11.72
C ARG A 26 -22.26 9.17 10.70
N THR A 27 -21.97 10.19 9.90
CA THR A 27 -22.78 10.78 8.82
C THR A 27 -22.25 10.49 7.40
N ALA A 28 -21.29 9.58 7.22
CA ALA A 28 -20.82 9.22 5.88
C ALA A 28 -21.94 8.49 5.10
N GLY A 29 -22.70 9.27 4.32
CA GLY A 29 -23.74 8.81 3.38
C GLY A 29 -23.19 7.93 2.25
N ALA A 30 -23.87 7.93 1.11
CA ALA A 30 -23.70 7.04 -0.06
C ALA A 30 -22.30 7.01 -0.74
N SER A 31 -21.25 7.57 -0.15
CA SER A 31 -19.88 7.53 -0.69
C SER A 31 -19.25 6.13 -0.55
N SER A 32 -18.69 5.64 -1.66
CA SER A 32 -17.85 4.45 -1.69
C SER A 32 -16.44 4.67 -1.12
N PHE A 33 -16.08 5.91 -0.75
CA PHE A 33 -14.74 6.29 -0.29
C PHE A 33 -14.74 6.84 1.14
N LEU A 34 -13.64 6.56 1.86
CA LEU A 34 -13.30 7.16 3.15
C LEU A 34 -12.78 8.60 2.96
N PRO A 35 -12.73 9.43 4.03
CA PRO A 35 -12.09 10.75 3.97
C PRO A 35 -10.62 10.71 3.50
N THR A 36 -9.94 9.58 3.72
CA THR A 36 -8.58 9.34 3.21
C THR A 36 -8.53 9.19 1.69
N GLY A 37 -9.67 8.83 1.08
CA GLY A 37 -9.81 8.45 -0.32
C GLY A 37 -9.61 6.96 -0.60
N ALA A 38 -9.33 6.16 0.42
CA ALA A 38 -9.40 4.71 0.28
C ALA A 38 -10.85 4.28 0.06
N LEU A 39 -11.05 3.16 -0.62
CA LEU A 39 -12.38 2.55 -0.70
C LEU A 39 -12.87 2.14 0.68
N LYS A 40 -14.16 2.37 0.93
CA LYS A 40 -14.82 2.08 2.20
C LYS A 40 -14.75 0.60 2.56
N ASN A 41 -14.66 -0.32 1.60
CA ASN A 41 -14.50 -1.75 1.86
C ASN A 41 -13.13 -2.12 2.47
N HIS A 42 -12.14 -1.22 2.45
CA HIS A 42 -10.82 -1.45 3.01
C HIS A 42 -10.66 -0.90 4.44
N TYR A 43 -11.67 -0.19 4.98
CA TYR A 43 -11.56 0.63 6.20
C TYR A 43 -11.06 -0.08 7.46
N ASN A 44 -11.23 -1.39 7.52
CA ASN A 44 -10.85 -2.25 8.64
C ASN A 44 -10.01 -3.44 8.19
N SER A 45 -9.42 -3.36 7.00
CA SER A 45 -8.63 -4.45 6.42
C SER A 45 -7.22 -4.51 7.03
N GLU A 46 -6.77 -5.72 7.29
CA GLU A 46 -5.43 -6.07 7.74
C GLU A 46 -4.82 -7.08 6.79
N ILE A 47 -3.49 -7.16 6.79
CA ILE A 47 -2.76 -8.16 6.04
C ILE A 47 -2.25 -9.21 6.99
N TRP A 48 -2.55 -10.46 6.66
CA TRP A 48 -2.10 -11.65 7.35
C TRP A 48 -1.17 -12.41 6.43
N VAL A 49 -0.17 -13.05 7.04
CA VAL A 49 0.71 -13.99 6.38
C VAL A 49 0.66 -15.30 7.16
N THR A 50 0.38 -16.39 6.45
CA THR A 50 0.30 -17.73 7.02
C THR A 50 1.31 -18.64 6.36
N HIS A 51 2.10 -19.35 7.17
CA HIS A 51 2.90 -20.47 6.71
C HIS A 51 1.97 -21.68 6.47
N ILE A 52 1.97 -22.20 5.25
CA ILE A 52 0.93 -23.10 4.76
C ILE A 52 0.99 -24.47 5.47
N SER A 53 2.19 -25.01 5.64
CA SER A 53 2.37 -26.34 6.22
C SER A 53 2.15 -26.37 7.74
N THR A 54 2.66 -25.36 8.46
CA THR A 54 2.54 -25.27 9.93
C THR A 54 1.24 -24.61 10.39
N ARG A 55 0.55 -23.89 9.50
CA ARG A 55 -0.63 -23.05 9.80
C ARG A 55 -0.36 -21.88 10.75
N GLU A 56 0.91 -21.61 11.02
CA GLU A 56 1.32 -20.45 11.80
C GLU A 56 0.99 -19.17 11.05
N SER A 57 0.36 -18.22 11.73
CA SER A 57 -0.13 -16.98 11.11
C SER A 57 0.30 -15.77 11.91
N HIS A 58 0.74 -14.72 11.22
CA HIS A 58 1.08 -13.44 11.83
C HIS A 58 0.39 -12.28 11.12
N ILE A 59 -0.02 -11.30 11.92
CA ILE A 59 -0.55 -10.04 11.42
C ILE A 59 0.63 -9.20 10.97
N LEU A 60 0.62 -8.79 9.70
CA LEU A 60 1.66 -7.95 9.13
C LEU A 60 1.45 -6.48 9.53
N THR A 61 0.23 -6.02 9.77
CA THR A 61 -0.12 -4.60 9.92
C THR A 61 -0.70 -4.27 11.29
N SER A 62 -0.05 -3.44 12.11
CA SER A 62 -0.39 -3.36 13.54
C SER A 62 -1.43 -2.32 13.97
N ASP A 63 -1.52 -1.10 13.40
CA ASP A 63 -2.14 -0.04 14.26
C ASP A 63 -3.31 0.75 13.66
N VAL A 64 -3.19 1.31 12.45
CA VAL A 64 -4.18 2.29 11.93
C VAL A 64 -4.45 2.12 10.43
N GLY A 65 -5.65 2.52 9.98
CA GLY A 65 -6.05 2.58 8.56
C GLY A 65 -6.71 1.32 8.01
N GLY A 66 -6.80 1.22 6.70
CA GLY A 66 -6.97 -0.02 5.94
C GLY A 66 -5.64 -0.49 5.38
N ASN A 67 -5.49 -1.80 5.19
CA ASN A 67 -4.36 -2.40 4.48
C ASN A 67 -4.87 -3.47 3.51
N TRP A 68 -4.48 -3.36 2.24
CA TRP A 68 -5.04 -4.23 1.20
C TRP A 68 -4.03 -4.49 0.07
N ALA A 69 -4.43 -5.38 -0.85
CA ALA A 69 -3.67 -5.72 -2.04
C ALA A 69 -2.23 -6.25 -1.81
N PRO A 70 -2.00 -7.22 -0.91
CA PRO A 70 -0.66 -7.73 -0.66
C PRO A 70 -0.07 -8.41 -1.91
N GLN A 71 1.18 -8.10 -2.27
CA GLN A 71 2.00 -8.80 -3.28
C GLN A 71 3.38 -9.15 -2.72
N TRP A 72 3.78 -10.41 -2.86
CA TRP A 72 5.16 -10.84 -2.59
C TRP A 72 6.15 -10.29 -3.61
N SER A 73 7.35 -9.96 -3.16
CA SER A 73 8.50 -9.77 -4.02
C SER A 73 8.92 -11.11 -4.66
N PRO A 74 9.62 -11.08 -5.82
CA PRO A 74 10.08 -12.30 -6.49
C PRO A 74 11.05 -13.15 -5.66
N ASP A 75 11.78 -12.53 -4.72
CA ASP A 75 12.70 -13.21 -3.79
C ASP A 75 12.00 -13.72 -2.51
N GLY A 76 10.69 -13.46 -2.34
CA GLY A 76 9.91 -13.89 -1.17
C GLY A 76 10.21 -13.11 0.12
N ARG A 77 11.16 -12.17 0.13
CA ARG A 77 11.54 -11.42 1.34
C ARG A 77 10.54 -10.36 1.74
N TYR A 78 9.88 -9.74 0.76
CA TYR A 78 9.06 -8.56 0.97
C TYR A 78 7.60 -8.79 0.61
N VAL A 79 6.71 -8.09 1.30
CA VAL A 79 5.30 -7.95 0.91
C VAL A 79 5.00 -6.47 0.69
N ALA A 80 4.70 -6.10 -0.55
CA ALA A 80 4.17 -4.78 -0.89
C ALA A 80 2.66 -4.74 -0.69
N PHE A 81 2.13 -3.62 -0.23
CA PHE A 81 0.70 -3.43 0.00
C PHE A 81 0.30 -1.97 0.02
N TYR A 82 -0.99 -1.69 -0.07
CA TYR A 82 -1.53 -0.35 0.10
C TYR A 82 -1.99 -0.12 1.54
N SER A 83 -1.75 1.09 2.04
CA SER A 83 -2.32 1.52 3.32
C SER A 83 -2.62 3.01 3.32
N ASP A 84 -3.76 3.37 3.92
CA ASP A 84 -4.16 4.77 4.13
C ASP A 84 -3.81 5.30 5.53
N ARG A 85 -2.97 4.57 6.28
CA ARG A 85 -2.57 4.89 7.66
C ARG A 85 -1.92 6.27 7.86
N THR A 86 -1.55 6.95 6.77
CA THR A 86 -0.99 8.31 6.78
C THR A 86 -1.98 9.37 6.29
N GLY A 87 -3.28 9.04 6.25
CA GLY A 87 -4.35 9.95 5.84
C GLY A 87 -4.66 9.94 4.35
N THR A 88 -3.84 9.29 3.52
CA THR A 88 -4.14 8.99 2.11
C THR A 88 -3.60 7.60 1.75
N PRO A 89 -4.19 6.88 0.78
CA PRO A 89 -3.62 5.64 0.25
C PRO A 89 -2.19 5.84 -0.22
N GLN A 90 -1.28 5.02 0.30
CA GLN A 90 0.14 5.01 -0.05
C GLN A 90 0.60 3.56 -0.24
N LEU A 91 1.72 3.38 -0.96
CA LEU A 91 2.43 2.13 -1.11
C LEU A 91 3.37 1.90 0.08
N TRP A 92 3.30 0.69 0.65
CA TRP A 92 4.10 0.23 1.77
C TRP A 92 4.75 -1.11 1.45
N VAL A 93 5.85 -1.40 2.12
CA VAL A 93 6.52 -2.69 2.10
C VAL A 93 6.77 -3.16 3.52
N TRP A 94 6.56 -4.45 3.74
CA TRP A 94 7.05 -5.17 4.91
C TRP A 94 8.21 -6.09 4.51
N ASP A 95 9.25 -6.11 5.33
CA ASP A 95 10.38 -7.03 5.25
C ASP A 95 10.14 -8.19 6.23
N MET A 96 10.03 -9.42 5.71
CA MET A 96 9.79 -10.61 6.52
C MET A 96 10.95 -10.92 7.47
N ILE A 97 12.19 -10.68 7.04
CA ILE A 97 13.38 -11.04 7.79
C ILE A 97 13.60 -10.06 8.93
N GLU A 98 13.43 -8.77 8.67
CA GLU A 98 13.61 -7.73 9.69
C GLU A 98 12.35 -7.47 10.53
N ASN A 99 11.19 -8.00 10.08
CA ASN A 99 9.87 -7.68 10.61
C ASN A 99 9.60 -6.16 10.71
N LYS A 100 9.98 -5.42 9.67
CA LYS A 100 9.82 -3.96 9.60
C LYS A 100 8.94 -3.55 8.45
N GLN A 101 8.22 -2.44 8.63
CA GLN A 101 7.43 -1.79 7.59
C GLN A 101 8.03 -0.44 7.25
N ARG A 102 7.93 -0.07 5.98
CA ARG A 102 8.26 1.29 5.51
C ARG A 102 7.32 1.72 4.39
N ARG A 103 7.06 3.03 4.36
CA ARG A 103 6.37 3.67 3.22
C ARG A 103 7.34 3.77 2.05
N ILE A 104 6.86 3.44 0.86
CA ILE A 104 7.63 3.50 -0.39
C ILE A 104 7.25 4.74 -1.19
N SER A 105 5.95 5.03 -1.31
CA SER A 105 5.49 6.17 -2.10
C SER A 105 5.52 7.47 -1.29
N GLU A 106 5.92 8.54 -1.96
CA GLU A 106 5.77 9.92 -1.44
C GLU A 106 4.40 10.49 -1.80
N LYS A 107 3.89 10.12 -2.99
CA LYS A 107 2.62 10.61 -3.55
C LYS A 107 1.49 9.61 -3.31
N PRO A 108 0.24 10.09 -3.08
CA PRO A 108 -0.91 9.22 -2.96
C PRO A 108 -1.10 8.31 -4.17
N ILE A 109 -1.50 7.07 -3.92
CA ILE A 109 -1.81 6.10 -4.97
C ILE A 109 -3.29 6.16 -5.34
N SER A 110 -3.63 5.68 -6.53
CA SER A 110 -5.01 5.49 -6.99
C SER A 110 -5.34 4.00 -7.04
N ALA A 111 -6.13 3.53 -6.07
CA ALA A 111 -6.73 2.19 -6.06
C ALA A 111 -8.24 2.29 -5.87
N ILE A 112 -8.92 2.83 -6.88
CA ILE A 112 -10.32 3.26 -6.79
C ILE A 112 -11.31 2.18 -7.26
N TYR A 113 -10.82 1.14 -7.93
CA TYR A 113 -11.66 0.03 -8.38
C TYR A 113 -11.54 -1.22 -7.49
N GLY A 114 -10.59 -1.22 -6.55
CA GLY A 114 -10.42 -2.28 -5.55
C GLY A 114 -9.72 -3.54 -6.08
N PHE A 115 -9.35 -3.58 -7.36
CA PHE A 115 -8.56 -4.65 -7.97
C PHE A 115 -7.14 -4.20 -8.33
N GLU A 116 -6.83 -2.92 -8.21
CA GLU A 116 -5.47 -2.43 -8.40
C GLU A 116 -4.56 -3.01 -7.31
N VAL A 117 -3.36 -3.43 -7.71
CA VAL A 117 -2.35 -4.00 -6.81
C VAL A 117 -0.99 -3.40 -7.14
N PRO A 118 -0.08 -3.28 -6.15
CA PRO A 118 1.31 -2.93 -6.47
C PRO A 118 1.94 -4.05 -7.29
N MET A 119 2.90 -3.75 -8.14
CA MET A 119 3.56 -4.77 -8.96
C MET A 119 5.06 -4.70 -8.80
N TRP A 120 5.69 -5.81 -8.46
CA TRP A 120 7.15 -5.93 -8.47
C TRP A 120 7.64 -6.15 -9.90
N THR A 121 8.77 -5.55 -10.24
CA THR A 121 9.55 -6.00 -11.40
C THR A 121 10.09 -7.41 -11.15
N SER A 122 10.31 -8.18 -12.21
CA SER A 122 10.78 -9.58 -12.10
C SER A 122 12.13 -9.72 -11.41
N ASP A 123 12.97 -8.68 -11.47
CA ASP A 123 14.26 -8.60 -10.78
C ASP A 123 14.14 -8.25 -9.28
N GLY A 124 12.93 -7.95 -8.80
CA GLY A 124 12.64 -7.56 -7.41
C GLY A 124 13.12 -6.17 -7.00
N LYS A 125 13.74 -5.40 -7.91
CA LYS A 125 14.38 -4.12 -7.59
C LYS A 125 13.42 -2.93 -7.59
N HIS A 126 12.28 -3.06 -8.25
CA HIS A 126 11.34 -1.97 -8.40
C HIS A 126 9.90 -2.37 -8.08
N LEU A 127 9.14 -1.38 -7.63
CA LEU A 127 7.70 -1.46 -7.45
C LEU A 127 7.00 -0.45 -8.34
N ILE A 128 5.92 -0.87 -8.98
CA ILE A 128 5.08 -0.08 -9.88
C ILE A 128 3.70 0.06 -9.25
N THR A 129 3.17 1.28 -9.20
CA THR A 129 1.77 1.53 -8.83
C THR A 129 1.16 2.68 -9.63
N LYS A 130 -0.17 2.75 -9.64
CA LYS A 130 -0.92 3.86 -10.20
C LYS A 130 -0.94 5.03 -9.20
N LEU A 131 -0.54 6.21 -9.64
CA LEU A 131 -0.61 7.43 -8.84
C LEU A 131 -2.00 8.04 -8.87
N ARG A 132 -2.30 8.81 -7.82
CA ARG A 132 -3.36 9.80 -7.84
C ARG A 132 -2.86 11.07 -8.54
N PRO A 133 -3.53 11.55 -9.60
CA PRO A 133 -3.22 12.86 -10.17
C PRO A 133 -3.34 13.96 -9.12
N GLU A 134 -2.38 14.88 -9.07
CA GLU A 134 -2.43 16.02 -8.15
C GLU A 134 -3.61 16.94 -8.48
N GLY A 135 -4.31 17.41 -7.44
CA GLY A 135 -5.47 18.32 -7.58
C GLY A 135 -6.78 17.67 -8.03
N GLU A 136 -6.82 16.35 -8.25
CA GLU A 136 -8.04 15.68 -8.70
C GLU A 136 -8.86 15.06 -7.57
N ASP A 137 -10.18 15.18 -7.72
CA ASP A 137 -11.17 14.65 -6.80
C ASP A 137 -11.35 13.14 -7.04
N TYR A 138 -11.38 12.35 -5.96
CA TYR A 138 -11.67 10.91 -5.99
C TYR A 138 -12.98 10.59 -6.72
N PHE A 139 -13.94 11.52 -6.73
CA PHE A 139 -15.24 11.37 -7.38
C PHE A 139 -15.24 11.68 -8.88
N LYS A 140 -14.16 12.23 -9.44
CA LYS A 140 -14.03 12.57 -10.86
C LYS A 140 -12.96 11.68 -11.50
N VAL A 141 -13.39 10.48 -11.89
CA VAL A 141 -12.51 9.50 -12.53
C VAL A 141 -12.26 9.92 -13.97
N ASN A 142 -11.22 10.72 -14.19
CA ASN A 142 -10.70 10.99 -15.52
C ASN A 142 -9.33 10.33 -15.66
N ALA A 143 -8.97 9.93 -16.88
CA ALA A 143 -7.56 9.71 -17.17
C ALA A 143 -6.81 11.01 -16.83
N PRO A 144 -5.64 10.94 -16.17
CA PRO A 144 -4.80 12.13 -16.09
C PRO A 144 -4.62 12.70 -17.49
N ASP A 145 -4.61 14.03 -17.62
CA ASP A 145 -4.13 14.66 -18.85
C ASP A 145 -2.78 14.04 -19.24
N SER A 146 -2.49 13.94 -20.53
CA SER A 146 -1.27 13.28 -21.05
C SER A 146 0.02 13.76 -20.38
N ASP A 147 0.00 14.98 -19.84
CA ASP A 147 1.13 15.66 -19.22
C ASP A 147 1.32 15.31 -17.73
N LYS A 148 0.37 14.58 -17.11
CA LYS A 148 0.45 14.14 -15.71
C LYS A 148 0.87 12.67 -15.61
N GLN A 149 1.82 12.39 -14.72
CA GLN A 149 2.30 11.03 -14.47
C GLN A 149 1.22 10.16 -13.80
N ALA A 150 0.78 9.11 -14.50
CA ALA A 150 -0.23 8.16 -14.01
C ALA A 150 0.36 6.97 -13.23
N ILE A 151 1.66 6.70 -13.41
CA ILE A 151 2.36 5.53 -12.88
C ILE A 151 3.72 5.98 -12.33
N SER A 152 4.08 5.47 -11.15
CA SER A 152 5.40 5.65 -10.58
C SER A 152 6.10 4.32 -10.35
N VAL A 153 7.43 4.38 -10.41
CA VAL A 153 8.34 3.28 -10.17
C VAL A 153 9.25 3.68 -9.02
N TRP A 154 9.35 2.83 -7.99
CA TRP A 154 10.24 3.06 -6.84
C TRP A 154 11.25 1.94 -6.70
N GLU A 155 12.47 2.29 -6.32
CA GLU A 155 13.48 1.32 -5.92
C GLU A 155 13.17 0.73 -4.54
N THR A 156 13.36 -0.58 -4.43
CA THR A 156 13.06 -1.35 -3.22
C THR A 156 14.31 -1.56 -2.36
N GLY A 157 15.47 -1.07 -2.81
CA GLY A 157 16.70 -1.01 -2.03
C GLY A 157 16.62 -0.08 -0.82
N THR A 158 17.52 -0.28 0.13
CA THR A 158 17.62 0.41 1.43
C THR A 158 17.94 1.91 1.35
N ASP A 159 18.20 2.45 0.16
CA ASP A 159 18.84 3.77 0.02
C ASP A 159 17.89 4.93 -0.26
N ALA A 160 16.58 4.67 -0.33
CA ALA A 160 15.58 5.73 -0.50
C ALA A 160 15.51 6.72 0.69
N GLN A 161 16.15 6.42 1.83
CA GLN A 161 16.27 7.36 2.96
C GLN A 161 17.48 8.30 2.86
N ALA A 162 18.41 8.10 1.92
CA ALA A 162 19.62 8.93 1.85
C ALA A 162 19.44 10.21 1.00
N ASP A 163 18.54 10.21 0.01
CA ASP A 163 18.48 11.31 -0.97
C ASP A 163 17.49 12.44 -0.58
N ALA A 164 16.50 12.15 0.27
CA ALA A 164 15.58 13.16 0.78
C ALA A 164 16.24 14.15 1.75
N SER A 165 17.36 13.78 2.36
CA SER A 165 18.10 14.64 3.29
C SER A 165 19.10 15.59 2.60
N GLN A 166 19.48 15.33 1.35
CA GLN A 166 20.44 16.19 0.63
C GLN A 166 19.78 17.32 -0.17
N LYS A 167 18.49 17.23 -0.51
CA LYS A 167 17.75 18.33 -1.18
C LYS A 167 17.27 19.44 -0.24
N ALA A 168 17.34 19.26 1.07
CA ALA A 168 16.92 20.27 2.06
C ALA A 168 18.05 21.23 2.51
N GLN A 169 19.29 21.03 2.05
CA GLN A 169 20.45 21.86 2.40
C GLN A 169 21.06 22.52 1.17
N ARG A 170 20.31 23.42 0.53
CA ARG A 170 20.91 24.49 -0.28
C ARG A 170 20.27 25.81 0.14
N PRO A 171 20.98 26.67 0.90
CA PRO A 171 20.58 28.05 1.04
C PRO A 171 20.87 28.78 -0.28
N GLY A 172 19.89 29.59 -0.72
CA GLY A 172 20.12 30.66 -1.69
C GLY A 172 20.82 31.85 -1.06
#